data_AF-A0A1G1YJS0-F1
#
_entry.id   AF-A0A1G1YJS0-F1
#
_cell.length_a   1.000
_cell.length_b   1.000
_cell.length_c   1.000
_cell.angle_alpha   90.00
_cell.angle_beta   90.00
_cell.angle_gamma   90.00
#
_symmetry.space_group_name_H-M   'P 1'
#
loop_
_entity.id
_entity.type
_entity.pdbx_description
1 polymer ?
#
loop_
_entity_poly.entity_id
_entity_poly.type
_entity_poly.pdbx_seq_one_letter_code
_entity_poly.pdbx_strand_id
1 'polypeptide(L)'
;MILGLVVGCGSRESRDREIVNRQQEHYAKVQPLPFYDYSTPRDILLQIYNVVTQESRSTYTVIETITGQTKYHGPSVGYGIPADVQLTNPLQPAFSVALSQGEIIEQAEPNGLFSSKNTDGTWVLFVDSNGDITPVYTEHKVTTYPFVVKKDESGGWVRADNQKASLTIKIREK
;
A
#
# COMPACT_ATOMS: atom_id res chain seq x y z
N MET A 1 30.26 -26.86 51.45
CA MET A 1 29.79 -27.58 50.25
C MET A 1 28.27 -27.71 50.33
N ILE A 2 27.53 -26.79 49.71
CA ILE A 2 26.18 -27.04 49.21
C ILE A 2 26.09 -26.29 47.87
N LEU A 3 26.06 -27.09 46.81
CA LEU A 3 25.84 -26.71 45.43
C LEU A 3 24.31 -26.73 45.20
N GLY A 4 23.73 -25.65 44.68
CA GLY A 4 22.27 -25.54 44.54
C GLY A 4 21.84 -24.73 43.32
N LEU A 5 21.88 -25.39 42.16
CA LEU A 5 21.05 -25.21 40.95
C LEU A 5 20.61 -23.78 40.56
N VAL A 6 21.36 -23.18 39.63
CA VAL A 6 20.84 -22.14 38.74
C VAL A 6 20.03 -22.82 37.64
N VAL A 7 18.70 -22.77 37.73
CA VAL A 7 17.81 -23.15 36.63
C VAL A 7 17.93 -22.06 35.56
N GLY A 8 18.71 -22.36 34.52
CA GLY A 8 18.83 -21.53 33.33
C GLY A 8 17.49 -21.41 32.63
N CYS A 9 16.87 -20.24 32.74
CA CYS A 9 15.68 -19.87 32.01
C CYS A 9 16.04 -19.75 30.53
N GLY A 10 15.64 -20.74 29.72
CA GLY A 10 15.64 -20.57 28.27
C GLY A 10 14.87 -19.30 27.91
N SER A 11 15.48 -18.45 27.09
CA SER A 11 14.90 -17.17 26.66
C SER A 11 13.45 -17.37 26.22
N ARG A 12 12.56 -16.42 26.52
CA ARG A 12 11.14 -16.49 26.11
C ARG A 12 11.00 -16.79 24.61
N GLU A 13 11.87 -16.20 23.80
CA GLU A 13 11.98 -16.43 22.35
C GLU A 13 12.24 -17.90 21.97
N SER A 14 13.08 -18.62 22.70
CA SER A 14 13.37 -20.03 22.38
C SER A 14 12.16 -20.93 22.64
N ARG A 15 11.35 -20.61 23.66
CA ARG A 15 10.09 -21.33 23.96
C ARG A 15 9.01 -21.00 22.93
N ASP A 16 8.86 -19.74 22.56
CA ASP A 16 7.87 -19.32 21.56
C ASP A 16 8.19 -19.95 20.19
N ARG A 17 9.47 -20.00 19.79
CA ARG A 17 9.91 -20.67 18.57
C ARG A 17 9.62 -22.17 18.59
N GLU A 18 9.82 -22.84 19.73
CA GLU A 18 9.53 -24.27 19.86
C GLU A 18 8.03 -24.56 19.75
N ILE A 19 7.18 -23.72 20.35
CA ILE A 19 5.71 -23.83 20.24
C ILE A 19 5.26 -23.66 18.79
N VAL A 20 5.76 -22.64 18.09
CA VAL A 20 5.45 -22.41 16.66
C VAL A 20 5.88 -23.60 15.80
N ASN A 21 7.09 -24.11 16.01
CA ASN A 21 7.59 -25.27 15.26
C ASN A 21 6.71 -26.52 15.50
N ARG A 22 6.37 -26.82 16.76
CA ARG A 22 5.51 -27.96 17.12
C ARG A 22 4.11 -27.82 16.52
N GLN A 23 3.57 -26.60 16.51
CA GLN A 23 2.27 -26.30 15.89
C GLN A 23 2.32 -26.47 14.37
N GLN A 24 3.39 -25.99 13.70
CA GLN A 24 3.59 -26.19 12.26
C GLN A 24 3.75 -27.68 11.89
N GLU A 25 4.48 -28.46 12.68
CA GLU A 25 4.60 -29.91 12.50
C GLU A 25 3.26 -30.63 12.67
N HIS A 26 2.43 -30.19 13.62
CA HIS A 26 1.08 -30.73 13.80
C HIS A 26 0.17 -30.41 12.61
N TYR A 27 0.20 -29.17 12.12
CA TYR A 27 -0.54 -28.78 10.92
C TYR A 27 -0.08 -29.57 9.69
N ALA A 28 1.23 -29.74 9.50
CA ALA A 28 1.76 -30.53 8.39
C ALA A 28 1.26 -31.99 8.37
N LYS A 29 0.91 -32.56 9.53
CA LYS A 29 0.41 -33.94 9.67
C LYS A 29 -1.11 -34.06 9.56
N VAL A 30 -1.86 -33.14 10.18
CA VAL A 30 -3.32 -33.30 10.38
C VAL A 30 -4.14 -32.42 9.45
N GLN A 31 -3.64 -31.26 9.07
CA GLN A 31 -4.30 -30.28 8.18
C GLN A 31 -3.23 -29.57 7.35
N PRO A 32 -2.60 -30.25 6.38
CA PRO A 32 -1.51 -29.66 5.61
C PRO A 32 -2.02 -28.41 4.91
N LEU A 33 -1.46 -27.26 5.30
CA LEU A 33 -1.74 -26.01 4.62
C LEU A 33 -1.11 -26.09 3.22
N PRO A 34 -1.85 -25.68 2.18
CA PRO A 34 -1.29 -25.66 0.83
C PRO A 34 -0.14 -24.65 0.78
N PHE A 35 0.98 -25.11 0.22
CA PHE A 35 2.11 -24.25 -0.10
C PHE A 35 2.05 -23.88 -1.58
N TYR A 36 2.25 -22.60 -1.89
CA TYR A 36 2.21 -22.09 -3.26
C TYR A 36 3.52 -21.37 -3.58
N ASP A 37 4.22 -21.81 -4.62
CA ASP A 37 5.43 -21.12 -5.11
C ASP A 37 5.11 -19.77 -5.75
N TYR A 38 3.89 -19.65 -6.30
CA TYR A 38 3.40 -18.46 -6.98
C TYR A 38 1.99 -18.10 -6.48
N SER A 39 1.76 -16.80 -6.30
CA SER A 39 0.48 -16.25 -5.86
C SER A 39 0.04 -15.17 -6.83
N THR A 40 -1.08 -15.39 -7.52
CA THR A 40 -1.67 -14.40 -8.43
C THR A 40 -1.96 -13.06 -7.75
N PRO A 41 -2.53 -13.00 -6.53
CA PRO A 41 -2.67 -11.73 -5.81
C PRO A 41 -1.34 -11.00 -5.58
N ARG A 42 -0.26 -11.73 -5.24
CA ARG A 42 1.07 -11.14 -5.06
C ARG A 42 1.60 -10.57 -6.37
N ASP A 43 1.50 -11.31 -7.46
CA ASP A 43 1.94 -10.87 -8.78
C ASP A 43 1.16 -9.65 -9.27
N ILE A 44 -0.17 -9.67 -9.16
CA ILE A 44 -1.01 -8.52 -9.53
C ILE A 44 -0.64 -7.29 -8.69
N LEU A 45 -0.41 -7.45 -7.39
CA LEU A 45 -0.01 -6.33 -6.53
C LEU A 45 1.35 -5.75 -6.95
N LEU A 46 2.33 -6.61 -7.30
CA LEU A 46 3.61 -6.16 -7.86
C LEU A 46 3.42 -5.39 -9.16
N GLN A 47 2.54 -5.85 -10.06
CA GLN A 47 2.22 -5.15 -11.30
C GLN A 47 1.55 -3.79 -11.02
N ILE A 48 0.61 -3.72 -10.07
CA ILE A 48 -0.02 -2.46 -9.65
C ILE A 48 1.04 -1.49 -9.11
N TYR A 49 1.95 -1.96 -8.26
CA TYR A 49 3.05 -1.14 -7.73
C TYR A 49 3.90 -0.52 -8.85
N ASN A 50 4.24 -1.30 -9.87
CA ASN A 50 5.01 -0.81 -11.02
C ASN A 50 4.23 0.25 -11.81
N VAL A 51 2.95 -0.02 -12.12
CA VAL A 51 2.10 0.91 -12.86
C VAL A 51 1.95 2.23 -12.09
N VAL A 52 1.59 2.16 -10.81
CA VAL A 52 1.38 3.34 -9.97
C VAL A 52 2.68 4.13 -9.78
N THR A 53 3.81 3.45 -9.56
CA THR A 53 5.07 4.14 -9.21
C THR A 53 5.84 4.67 -10.43
N GLN A 54 5.82 3.95 -11.57
CA GLN A 54 6.74 4.23 -12.69
C GLN A 54 6.02 4.66 -13.98
N GLU A 55 4.81 4.15 -14.23
CA GLU A 55 4.15 4.29 -15.54
C GLU A 55 3.02 5.33 -15.55
N SER A 56 2.40 5.63 -14.41
CA SER A 56 1.16 6.41 -14.28
C SER A 56 1.28 7.92 -14.55
N ARG A 57 2.03 8.35 -15.57
CA ARG A 57 2.30 9.78 -15.84
C ARG A 57 1.10 10.57 -16.37
N SER A 58 0.17 9.91 -17.06
CA SER A 58 -1.00 10.53 -17.65
C SER A 58 -2.26 9.87 -17.10
N THR A 59 -2.92 10.56 -16.17
CA THR A 59 -4.15 10.10 -15.53
C THR A 59 -5.25 11.15 -15.67
N TYR A 60 -6.45 10.79 -15.23
CA TYR A 60 -7.56 11.70 -15.09
C TYR A 60 -8.18 11.50 -13.70
N THR A 61 -8.25 12.55 -12.90
CA THR A 61 -8.76 12.46 -11.53
C THR A 61 -10.09 13.20 -11.41
N VAL A 62 -11.00 12.59 -10.65
CA VAL A 62 -12.27 13.16 -10.23
C VAL A 62 -12.27 13.27 -8.71
N ILE A 63 -12.67 14.44 -8.20
CA ILE A 63 -12.89 14.71 -6.78
C ILE A 63 -14.37 14.91 -6.52
N GLU A 64 -14.93 14.10 -5.63
CA GLU A 64 -16.36 14.10 -5.30
C GLU A 64 -16.60 14.22 -3.81
N THR A 65 -17.63 14.98 -3.43
CA THR A 65 -18.08 15.02 -2.04
C THR A 65 -18.57 13.64 -1.58
N ILE A 66 -18.73 13.49 -0.27
CA ILE A 66 -19.33 12.28 0.30
C ILE A 66 -20.73 12.00 -0.26
N THR A 67 -21.44 13.06 -0.67
CA THR A 67 -22.79 13.02 -1.26
C THR A 67 -22.81 12.77 -2.77
N GLY A 68 -21.66 12.58 -3.41
CA GLY A 68 -21.54 12.32 -4.85
C GLY A 68 -21.58 13.57 -5.74
N GLN A 69 -21.48 14.77 -5.17
CA GLN A 69 -21.34 15.99 -5.96
C GLN A 69 -19.89 16.11 -6.44
N THR A 70 -19.67 16.17 -7.74
CA THR A 70 -18.36 16.49 -8.31
C THR A 70 -17.95 17.91 -7.93
N LYS A 71 -16.82 18.03 -7.25
CA LYS A 71 -16.20 19.33 -6.93
C LYS A 71 -15.27 19.79 -8.03
N TYR A 72 -14.44 18.86 -8.51
CA TYR A 72 -13.45 19.14 -9.53
C TYR A 72 -13.10 17.85 -10.26
N HIS A 73 -12.70 17.96 -11.52
CA HIS A 73 -12.16 16.85 -12.29
C HIS A 73 -11.27 17.37 -13.42
N GLY A 74 -10.29 16.58 -13.84
CA GLY A 74 -9.41 17.00 -14.93
C GLY A 74 -8.22 16.07 -15.16
N PRO A 75 -7.40 16.38 -16.19
CA PRO A 75 -6.14 15.71 -16.44
C PRO A 75 -5.19 15.85 -15.24
N SER A 76 -4.47 14.79 -14.93
CA SER A 76 -3.63 14.68 -13.75
C SER A 76 -2.39 13.83 -14.02
N VAL A 77 -1.46 13.86 -13.07
CA VAL A 77 -0.26 13.03 -13.06
C VAL A 77 -0.32 12.08 -11.88
N GLY A 78 -0.16 10.80 -12.15
CA GLY A 78 -0.11 9.78 -11.11
C GLY A 78 -1.45 9.48 -10.47
N TYR A 79 -1.40 8.61 -9.47
CA TYR A 79 -2.47 8.41 -8.50
C TYR A 79 -2.29 9.38 -7.33
N GLY A 80 -3.39 9.66 -6.63
CA GLY A 80 -3.36 10.52 -5.45
C GLY A 80 -2.36 10.02 -4.40
N ILE A 81 -1.61 10.95 -3.80
CA ILE A 81 -0.63 10.67 -2.75
C ILE A 81 -1.30 10.98 -1.41
N PRO A 82 -1.45 10.02 -0.49
CA PRO A 82 -2.01 10.32 0.83
C PRO A 82 -1.17 11.37 1.55
N ALA A 83 -1.81 12.28 2.29
CA ALA A 83 -1.16 13.46 2.84
C ALA A 83 -0.22 13.16 4.02
N ASP A 84 -0.35 11.99 4.65
CA ASP A 84 0.46 11.53 5.79
C ASP A 84 1.54 10.52 5.39
N VAL A 85 1.80 10.30 4.08
CA VAL A 85 2.99 9.55 3.66
C VAL A 85 4.25 10.30 4.07
N GLN A 86 5.30 9.58 4.45
CA GLN A 86 6.51 10.18 5.00
C GLN A 86 7.75 9.78 4.20
N LEU A 87 8.68 10.73 4.05
CA LEU A 87 9.99 10.48 3.44
C LEU A 87 10.99 9.92 4.45
N THR A 88 10.79 10.21 5.73
CA THR A 88 11.66 9.76 6.83
C THR A 88 10.92 8.77 7.70
N ASN A 89 11.65 7.86 8.35
CA ASN A 89 11.05 6.88 9.23
C ASN A 89 10.28 7.58 10.37
N PRO A 90 8.95 7.38 10.49
CA PRO A 90 8.17 7.98 11.57
C PRO A 90 8.52 7.43 12.95
N LEU A 91 9.08 6.21 13.02
CA LEU A 91 9.49 5.59 14.26
C LEU A 91 11.00 5.69 14.43
N GLN A 92 11.41 6.22 15.58
CA GLN A 92 12.79 6.18 16.03
C GLN A 92 12.89 5.35 17.32
N PRO A 93 14.02 4.66 17.52
CA PRO A 93 14.30 3.96 18.76
C PRO A 93 14.27 4.96 19.94
N ALA A 94 13.53 4.64 21.01
CA ALA A 94 13.31 5.54 22.14
C ALA A 94 14.43 5.46 23.19
N PHE A 95 15.30 4.43 23.14
CA PHE A 95 16.37 4.24 24.11
C PHE A 95 17.73 3.87 23.49
N SER A 96 18.81 4.37 24.10
CA SER A 96 20.19 4.06 23.72
C SER A 96 20.58 2.64 24.15
N VAL A 97 20.43 1.68 23.23
CA VAL A 97 21.18 0.41 22.99
C VAL A 97 21.48 -0.57 24.15
N ALA A 98 21.30 -0.26 25.44
CA ALA A 98 21.80 -1.15 26.49
C ALA A 98 20.80 -2.24 26.95
N LEU A 99 19.48 -2.01 26.93
CA LEU A 99 18.54 -2.89 27.66
C LEU A 99 17.11 -3.04 27.06
N SER A 100 16.83 -2.54 25.86
CA SER A 100 15.47 -2.57 25.31
C SER A 100 15.26 -3.74 24.33
N GLN A 101 14.31 -4.61 24.68
CA GLN A 101 13.83 -5.71 23.85
C GLN A 101 13.08 -5.17 22.63
N GLY A 102 13.59 -5.44 21.42
CA GLY A 102 12.84 -5.37 20.15
C GLY A 102 11.97 -4.13 19.93
N GLU A 103 12.58 -3.00 19.58
CA GLU A 103 11.80 -1.83 19.14
C GLU A 103 11.24 -2.04 17.72
N ILE A 104 9.99 -1.60 17.52
CA ILE A 104 9.31 -1.68 16.22
C ILE A 104 9.83 -0.55 15.34
N ILE A 105 10.50 -0.91 14.24
CA ILE A 105 11.00 0.03 13.25
C ILE A 105 10.16 -0.14 11.99
N GLU A 106 9.63 0.95 11.45
CA GLU A 106 8.89 0.91 10.18
C GLU A 106 9.82 0.66 9.00
N GLN A 107 9.27 0.02 7.98
CA GLN A 107 9.96 -0.25 6.72
C GLN A 107 9.34 0.63 5.63
N ALA A 108 10.19 1.26 4.83
CA ALA A 108 9.73 1.94 3.65
C ALA A 108 9.22 0.94 2.60
N GLU A 109 8.21 1.34 1.84
CA GLU A 109 7.74 0.61 0.67
C GLU A 109 8.80 0.62 -0.45
N PRO A 110 8.66 -0.25 -1.49
CA PRO A 110 9.58 -0.26 -2.62
C PRO A 110 9.72 1.07 -3.37
N ASN A 111 8.75 1.99 -3.23
CA ASN A 111 8.82 3.34 -3.79
C ASN A 111 9.66 4.33 -2.94
N GLY A 112 10.18 3.91 -1.78
CA GLY A 112 11.00 4.72 -0.88
C GLY A 112 10.21 5.57 0.13
N LEU A 113 8.87 5.44 0.17
CA LEU A 113 8.01 6.16 1.11
C LEU A 113 7.58 5.27 2.27
N PHE A 114 7.31 5.88 3.42
CA PHE A 114 6.60 5.23 4.52
C PHE A 114 5.10 5.40 4.30
N SER A 115 4.39 4.28 4.27
CA SER A 115 2.96 4.21 3.95
C SER A 115 2.10 5.02 4.91
N SER A 116 1.03 5.59 4.35
CA SER A 116 -0.08 6.21 5.08
C SER A 116 -0.70 5.25 6.08
N LYS A 117 -1.22 5.78 7.20
CA LYS A 117 -1.87 4.95 8.21
C LYS A 117 -3.31 5.30 8.43
N ASN A 118 -3.65 6.59 8.48
CA ASN A 118 -4.97 7.03 8.94
C ASN A 118 -5.33 8.41 8.37
N THR A 119 -5.37 8.57 7.05
CA THR A 119 -5.87 9.80 6.45
C THR A 119 -6.72 9.53 5.21
N ASP A 120 -7.76 10.34 5.05
CA ASP A 120 -8.47 10.52 3.78
C ASP A 120 -7.88 11.68 2.96
N GLY A 121 -7.02 12.49 3.59
CA GLY A 121 -6.32 13.60 2.96
C GLY A 121 -5.43 13.09 1.83
N THR A 122 -5.63 13.63 0.64
CA THR A 122 -4.95 13.19 -0.59
C THR A 122 -4.46 14.40 -1.36
N TRP A 123 -3.19 14.37 -1.77
CA TRP A 123 -2.63 15.27 -2.77
C TRP A 123 -2.90 14.73 -4.16
N VAL A 124 -3.50 15.55 -5.01
CA VAL A 124 -3.73 15.27 -6.43
C VAL A 124 -2.93 16.26 -7.26
N LEU A 125 -2.19 15.77 -8.26
CA LEU A 125 -1.37 16.59 -9.13
C LEU A 125 -2.16 16.87 -10.42
N PHE A 126 -2.89 17.98 -10.48
CA PHE A 126 -3.63 18.36 -11.69
C PHE A 126 -2.72 19.06 -12.70
N VAL A 127 -3.00 18.85 -13.98
CA VAL A 127 -2.36 19.55 -15.09
C VAL A 127 -3.27 20.70 -15.51
N ASP A 128 -2.75 21.92 -15.52
CA ASP A 128 -3.50 23.10 -15.94
C ASP A 128 -3.54 23.26 -17.48
N SER A 129 -4.15 24.34 -17.97
CA SER A 129 -4.23 24.62 -19.42
C SER A 129 -2.90 24.95 -20.08
N ASN A 130 -1.89 25.36 -19.32
CA ASN A 130 -0.54 25.66 -19.80
C ASN A 130 0.35 24.41 -19.78
N GLY A 131 -0.11 23.32 -19.15
CA GLY A 131 0.65 22.10 -18.94
C GLY A 131 1.42 22.08 -17.62
N ASP A 132 1.24 23.07 -16.76
CA ASP A 132 1.89 23.13 -15.45
C ASP A 132 1.18 22.20 -14.46
N ILE A 133 1.97 21.57 -13.59
CA ILE A 133 1.48 20.62 -12.59
C ILE A 133 1.22 21.38 -11.28
N THR A 134 -0.04 21.40 -10.85
CA THR A 134 -0.47 22.04 -9.61
C THR A 134 -0.91 21.00 -8.57
N PRO A 135 -0.25 20.92 -7.40
CA PRO A 135 -0.70 20.07 -6.31
C PRO A 135 -1.95 20.64 -5.64
N VAL A 136 -2.98 19.81 -5.51
CA VAL A 136 -4.25 20.13 -4.84
C VAL A 136 -4.46 19.18 -3.67
N TYR A 137 -4.64 19.72 -2.48
CA TYR A 137 -5.03 18.96 -1.29
C TYR A 137 -6.56 18.75 -1.27
N THR A 138 -7.01 17.55 -0.91
CA THR A 138 -8.42 17.25 -0.71
C THR A 138 -8.64 16.18 0.36
N GLU A 139 -9.69 16.33 1.17
CA GLU A 139 -10.20 15.27 2.07
C GLU A 139 -11.49 14.63 1.52
N HIS A 140 -11.87 15.01 0.30
CA HIS A 140 -12.99 14.42 -0.42
C HIS A 140 -12.59 13.12 -1.13
N LYS A 141 -13.58 12.39 -1.64
CA LYS A 141 -13.35 11.13 -2.35
C LYS A 141 -12.60 11.41 -3.66
N VAL A 142 -11.49 10.71 -3.85
CA VAL A 142 -10.65 10.81 -5.04
C VAL A 142 -10.79 9.52 -5.85
N THR A 143 -11.14 9.65 -7.12
CA THR A 143 -11.10 8.54 -8.09
C THR A 143 -10.14 8.91 -9.21
N THR A 144 -9.12 8.08 -9.45
CA THR A 144 -8.15 8.31 -10.51
C THR A 144 -8.28 7.22 -11.57
N TYR A 145 -8.39 7.65 -12.83
CA TYR A 145 -8.52 6.80 -14.00
C TYR A 145 -7.24 6.85 -14.83
N PRO A 146 -6.77 5.72 -15.38
CA PRO A 146 -5.66 5.71 -16.33
C PRO A 146 -6.08 6.14 -17.75
N PHE A 147 -7.25 6.77 -17.89
CA PHE A 147 -7.83 7.20 -19.16
C PHE A 147 -8.77 8.38 -18.91
N VAL A 148 -9.09 9.13 -19.97
CA VAL A 148 -10.01 10.27 -19.87
C VAL A 148 -11.43 9.77 -19.62
N VAL A 149 -12.14 10.44 -18.73
CA VAL A 149 -13.56 10.17 -18.43
C VAL A 149 -14.43 11.39 -18.67
N LYS A 150 -15.73 11.13 -18.88
CA LYS A 150 -16.78 12.13 -19.01
C LYS A 150 -18.01 11.66 -18.24
N LYS A 151 -18.91 12.58 -17.91
CA LYS A 151 -20.22 12.21 -17.38
C LYS A 151 -21.13 11.67 -18.48
N ASP A 152 -21.88 10.62 -18.17
CA ASP A 152 -23.01 10.16 -18.98
C ASP A 152 -24.31 10.88 -18.60
N GLU A 153 -25.40 10.52 -19.27
CA GLU A 153 -26.74 11.10 -19.03
C GLU A 153 -27.29 10.81 -17.63
N SER A 154 -26.80 9.76 -16.97
CA SER A 154 -27.14 9.40 -15.58
C SER A 154 -26.29 10.14 -14.54
N GLY A 155 -25.26 10.88 -14.99
CA GLY A 155 -24.30 11.58 -14.15
C GLY A 155 -23.12 10.72 -13.70
N GLY A 156 -23.03 9.47 -14.15
CA GLY A 156 -21.93 8.55 -13.86
C GLY A 156 -20.68 8.83 -14.71
N TRP A 157 -19.51 8.47 -14.20
CA TRP A 157 -18.24 8.62 -14.93
C TRP A 157 -18.03 7.44 -15.87
N VAL A 158 -18.07 7.72 -17.16
CA VAL A 158 -17.78 6.77 -18.22
C VAL A 158 -16.51 7.17 -18.94
N ARG A 159 -15.84 6.19 -19.52
CA ARG A 159 -14.68 6.43 -20.36
C ARG A 159 -15.06 7.35 -21.54
N ALA A 160 -14.26 8.40 -21.75
CA ALA A 160 -14.53 9.40 -22.78
C ALA A 160 -14.16 8.92 -24.18
N ASP A 161 -13.13 8.07 -24.28
CA ASP A 161 -12.66 7.45 -25.51
C ASP A 161 -13.06 5.95 -25.58
N ASN A 162 -13.32 5.44 -26.79
CA ASN A 162 -13.50 4.00 -27.01
C ASN A 162 -12.14 3.27 -27.17
N GLN A 163 -11.06 3.82 -26.60
CA GLN A 163 -9.72 3.25 -26.75
C GLN A 163 -9.48 2.17 -25.69
N LYS A 164 -8.41 1.38 -25.85
CA LYS A 164 -7.96 0.47 -24.78
C LYS A 164 -7.30 1.26 -23.67
N ALA A 165 -7.38 0.79 -22.42
CA ALA A 165 -6.72 1.47 -21.29
C ALA A 165 -5.21 1.53 -21.58
N SER A 166 -4.59 2.68 -21.31
CA SER A 166 -3.15 2.88 -21.53
C SER A 166 -2.30 2.04 -20.58
N LEU A 167 -2.85 1.72 -19.40
CA LEU A 167 -2.22 0.92 -18.37
C LEU A 167 -3.08 -0.33 -18.12
N THR A 168 -2.52 -1.51 -18.39
CA THR A 168 -3.20 -2.80 -18.19
C THR A 168 -2.27 -3.78 -17.51
N ILE A 169 -2.77 -4.47 -16.49
CA ILE A 169 -2.07 -5.62 -15.89
C ILE A 169 -2.18 -6.84 -16.80
N LYS A 170 -1.09 -7.61 -16.90
CA LYS A 170 -1.06 -8.86 -17.65
C LYS A 170 -1.38 -10.00 -16.70
N ILE A 171 -2.52 -10.64 -16.89
CA ILE A 171 -2.82 -11.88 -16.19
C ILE A 171 -2.07 -12.99 -16.91
N ARG A 172 -1.20 -13.69 -16.18
CA ARG A 172 -0.53 -14.86 -16.73
C ARG A 172 -1.58 -15.94 -16.99
N GLU A 173 -1.80 -16.25 -18.25
CA GLU A 173 -2.61 -17.41 -18.65
C GLU A 173 -1.84 -18.70 -18.27
N LYS A 174 -2.58 -19.70 -17.80
CA LYS A 174 -2.01 -21.00 -17.39
C LYS A 174 -1.59 -21.82 -18.60
#